data_AF-A0A7S4BZ08-F1
#
_entry.id   AF-A0A7S4BZ08-F1
#
_cell.length_a   1.000
_cell.length_b   1.000
_cell.length_c   1.000
_cell.angle_alpha   90.00
_cell.angle_beta   90.00
_cell.angle_gamma   90.00
#
_symmetry.space_group_name_H-M   'P 1'
#
loop_
_entity.id
_entity.type
_entity.pdbx_description
1 polymer ?
#
loop_
_entity_poly.entity_id
_entity_poly.type
_entity_poly.pdbx_seq_one_letter_code
_entity_poly.pdbx_strand_id
1 'polypeptide(L)'
;AGVWSSVGTFLTTPTDEKVWFKLVHRGLMVNGKESVNKSCRLCNHSNESQLHLMHCPTLSIIKQFVTQLLQATGLDPSLIHPELTWLLGMTKAGRLLDPAHHAIIRIHWRHVYAAMVRVKYDGEAFSSARVKSDIARTLLTRILAYQYERRLCFFKRRHSHAGNYRLPESAARQVQPLGDLRLTDGSLIIKAAVISVIEQQGVSCSQLSPSLPSPFSSTTPQSRPFSSSPRRRHDDANNDRTQQGNITFSRQWIVYPVHIAFQLCHQWSLLYSHSMPRLLPSTLLSLVWLVVTVDGEIRRHCRCQADKMMILPGRHNTWQRPNAVSPQPQGNGGGD
;
A
#
# COMPACT_ATOMS: atom_id res chain seq x y z
N ALA A 1 -15.04 -6.36 -11.12
CA ALA A 1 -13.67 -5.85 -10.94
C ALA A 1 -12.79 -6.97 -10.39
N GLY A 2 -11.66 -7.27 -11.01
CA GLY A 2 -10.75 -8.33 -10.56
C GLY A 2 -9.87 -7.91 -9.39
N VAL A 3 -9.25 -8.88 -8.70
CA VAL A 3 -8.36 -8.63 -7.53
C VAL A 3 -7.25 -7.62 -7.83
N TRP A 4 -6.77 -7.55 -9.07
CA TRP A 4 -5.72 -6.61 -9.48
C TRP A 4 -6.09 -5.13 -9.41
N SER A 5 -7.39 -4.81 -9.44
CA SER A 5 -7.85 -3.42 -9.24
C SER A 5 -7.62 -2.90 -7.82
N SER A 6 -7.32 -3.79 -6.87
CA SER A 6 -6.98 -3.42 -5.49
C SER A 6 -5.51 -3.08 -5.28
N VAL A 7 -4.65 -3.23 -6.29
CA VAL A 7 -3.20 -3.00 -6.14
C VAL A 7 -2.93 -1.52 -5.91
N GLY A 8 -2.12 -1.22 -4.89
CA GLY A 8 -1.77 0.15 -4.53
C GLY A 8 -2.85 0.83 -3.68
N THR A 9 -2.71 0.75 -2.36
CA THR A 9 -3.54 1.52 -1.43
C THR A 9 -2.81 2.75 -0.93
N PHE A 10 -3.54 3.71 -0.35
CA PHE A 10 -2.94 4.94 0.20
C PHE A 10 -2.10 4.72 1.46
N LEU A 11 -2.16 3.54 2.09
CA LEU A 11 -1.38 3.21 3.29
C LEU A 11 -0.31 2.14 3.06
N THR A 12 -0.31 1.46 1.91
CA THR A 12 0.65 0.39 1.62
C THR A 12 1.87 0.90 0.87
N THR A 13 3.00 0.26 1.13
CA THR A 13 4.25 0.45 0.39
C THR A 13 4.47 -0.69 -0.60
N PRO A 14 5.37 -0.52 -1.59
CA PRO A 14 5.75 -1.62 -2.48
C PRO A 14 6.22 -2.89 -1.76
N THR A 15 6.77 -2.76 -0.56
CA THR A 15 7.19 -3.91 0.26
C THR A 15 5.99 -4.69 0.81
N ASP A 16 4.93 -4.01 1.22
CA ASP A 16 3.69 -4.63 1.72
C ASP A 16 3.00 -5.37 0.57
N GLU A 17 2.90 -4.70 -0.58
CA GLU A 17 2.36 -5.27 -1.81
C GLU A 17 3.15 -6.51 -2.24
N LYS A 18 4.49 -6.44 -2.26
CA LYS A 18 5.36 -7.55 -2.66
C LYS A 18 5.11 -8.82 -1.84
N VAL A 19 4.88 -8.69 -0.52
CA VAL A 19 4.57 -9.85 0.33
C VAL A 19 3.19 -10.41 -0.02
N TRP A 20 2.20 -9.55 -0.23
CA TRP A 20 0.88 -9.99 -0.67
C TRP A 20 0.92 -10.67 -2.06
N PHE A 21 1.66 -10.15 -3.03
CA PHE A 21 1.88 -10.80 -4.33
C PHE A 21 2.49 -12.19 -4.17
N LYS A 22 3.50 -12.35 -3.30
CA LYS A 22 4.07 -13.67 -2.99
C LYS A 22 3.02 -14.62 -2.42
N LEU A 23 2.11 -14.13 -1.60
CA LEU A 23 1.02 -14.94 -1.07
C LEU A 23 0.08 -15.40 -2.20
N VAL A 24 -0.44 -14.47 -3.00
CA VAL A 24 -1.41 -14.77 -4.09
C VAL A 24 -0.80 -15.68 -5.17
N HIS A 25 0.47 -15.47 -5.53
CA HIS A 25 1.17 -16.27 -6.54
C HIS A 25 1.84 -17.53 -5.99
N ARG A 26 1.52 -17.95 -4.77
CA ARG A 26 2.11 -19.15 -4.15
C ARG A 26 3.65 -19.12 -4.00
N GLY A 27 4.25 -17.92 -3.99
CA GLY A 27 5.69 -17.67 -3.85
C GLY A 27 6.16 -17.30 -2.44
N LEU A 28 5.30 -17.44 -1.43
CA LEU A 28 5.66 -17.24 -0.03
C LEU A 28 6.51 -18.43 0.46
N MET A 29 7.61 -18.13 1.15
CA MET A 29 8.57 -19.14 1.59
C MET A 29 8.02 -19.98 2.75
N VAL A 30 7.47 -21.15 2.42
CA VAL A 30 7.01 -22.17 3.36
C VAL A 30 7.91 -23.41 3.33
N ASN A 31 7.97 -24.17 4.42
CA ASN A 31 8.81 -25.37 4.56
C ASN A 31 8.35 -26.53 3.64
N GLY A 32 7.06 -26.59 3.28
CA GLY A 32 6.38 -27.79 2.78
C GLY A 32 7.07 -28.73 1.78
N LYS A 33 7.77 -28.25 0.74
CA LYS A 33 8.31 -29.15 -0.30
C LYS A 33 9.76 -29.58 -0.11
N GLU A 34 10.62 -28.71 0.41
CA GLU A 34 12.09 -28.89 0.32
C GLU A 34 12.77 -28.97 1.69
N SER A 35 12.05 -28.72 2.79
CA SER A 35 12.63 -28.82 4.12
C SER A 35 12.62 -30.26 4.64
N VAL A 36 13.68 -30.63 5.38
CA VAL A 36 13.73 -31.88 6.17
C VAL A 36 12.57 -31.92 7.18
N ASN A 37 12.32 -30.82 7.87
CA ASN A 37 11.18 -30.68 8.77
C ASN A 37 10.03 -29.92 8.10
N LYS A 38 9.01 -30.68 7.65
CA LYS A 38 7.81 -30.13 7.00
C LYS A 38 6.85 -29.44 7.98
N SER A 39 7.06 -29.56 9.30
CA SER A 39 6.18 -28.95 10.28
C SER A 39 6.15 -27.42 10.14
N CYS A 40 5.00 -26.84 10.47
CA CYS A 40 4.81 -25.40 10.53
C CYS A 40 5.77 -24.80 11.54
N ARG A 41 6.58 -23.84 11.11
CA ARG A 41 7.56 -23.20 11.99
C ARG A 41 6.92 -22.36 13.11
N LEU A 42 5.61 -22.11 13.02
CA LEU A 42 4.85 -21.29 13.97
C LEU A 42 4.08 -22.11 15.00
N CYS A 43 3.46 -23.22 14.59
CA CYS A 43 2.64 -24.04 15.48
C CYS A 43 3.18 -25.45 15.69
N ASN A 44 4.14 -25.90 14.89
CA ASN A 44 4.74 -27.24 14.94
C ASN A 44 3.75 -28.42 14.84
N HIS A 45 2.49 -28.19 14.48
CA HIS A 45 1.44 -29.23 14.49
C HIS A 45 1.09 -29.82 13.12
N SER A 46 1.22 -29.03 12.04
CA SER A 46 0.80 -29.45 10.69
C SER A 46 1.86 -29.11 9.67
N ASN A 47 1.79 -29.72 8.49
CA ASN A 47 2.72 -29.38 7.41
C ASN A 47 2.57 -27.92 6.99
N GLU A 48 3.69 -27.20 6.92
CA GLU A 48 3.70 -25.80 6.53
C GLU A 48 3.36 -25.65 5.04
N SER A 49 2.20 -25.06 4.78
CA SER A 49 1.75 -24.67 3.45
C SER A 49 1.09 -23.31 3.55
N GLN A 50 0.96 -22.60 2.42
CA GLN A 50 0.24 -21.32 2.43
C GLN A 50 -1.22 -21.47 2.88
N LEU A 51 -1.87 -22.58 2.51
CA LEU A 51 -3.21 -22.91 2.97
C LEU A 51 -3.24 -23.13 4.50
N HIS A 52 -2.21 -23.80 5.05
CA HIS A 52 -2.08 -23.94 6.50
C HIS A 52 -1.95 -22.58 7.20
N LEU A 53 -1.23 -21.60 6.63
CA LEU A 53 -1.16 -20.26 7.21
C LEU A 53 -2.52 -19.55 7.31
N MET A 54 -3.52 -19.96 6.50
CA MET A 54 -4.89 -19.47 6.66
C MET A 54 -5.55 -19.97 7.94
N HIS A 55 -5.16 -21.14 8.43
CA HIS A 55 -5.81 -21.84 9.54
C HIS A 55 -4.87 -22.06 10.75
N CYS A 56 -3.64 -21.56 10.68
CA CYS A 56 -2.63 -21.77 11.70
C CYS A 56 -3.11 -21.17 13.05
N PRO A 57 -3.17 -21.97 14.14
CA PRO A 57 -3.64 -21.49 15.44
C PRO A 57 -2.84 -20.30 15.97
N THR A 58 -1.52 -20.34 15.81
CA THR A 58 -0.62 -19.24 16.20
C THR A 58 -0.95 -17.94 15.47
N LEU A 59 -1.30 -18.03 14.17
CA LEU A 59 -1.71 -16.87 13.39
C LEU A 59 -3.15 -16.42 13.67
N SER A 60 -4.03 -17.33 14.13
CA SER A 60 -5.40 -17.00 14.52
C SER A 60 -5.44 -15.88 15.56
N ILE A 61 -4.53 -15.90 16.54
CA ILE A 61 -4.41 -14.85 17.58
C ILE A 61 -4.15 -13.48 16.95
N ILE A 62 -3.28 -13.42 15.94
CA ILE A 62 -2.95 -12.16 15.24
C ILE A 62 -4.12 -11.75 14.34
N LYS A 63 -4.77 -12.71 13.68
CA LYS A 63 -5.96 -12.45 12.85
C LYS A 63 -7.13 -11.94 13.66
N GLN A 64 -7.33 -12.40 14.89
CA GLN A 64 -8.35 -11.87 15.79
C GLN A 64 -8.09 -10.38 16.08
N PHE A 65 -6.85 -10.01 16.41
CA PHE A 65 -6.46 -8.60 16.55
C PHE A 65 -6.72 -7.78 15.28
N VAL A 66 -6.32 -8.29 14.11
CA VAL A 66 -6.56 -7.60 12.84
C VAL A 66 -8.06 -7.54 12.50
N THR A 67 -8.84 -8.54 12.89
CA THR A 67 -10.30 -8.53 12.75
C THR A 67 -10.92 -7.44 13.61
N GLN A 68 -10.45 -7.25 14.85
CA GLN A 68 -10.88 -6.14 15.70
C GLN A 68 -10.55 -4.78 15.06
N LEU A 69 -9.39 -4.64 14.42
CA LEU A 69 -9.07 -3.43 13.63
C LEU A 69 -10.05 -3.21 12.47
N LEU A 70 -10.36 -4.26 11.71
CA LEU A 70 -11.32 -4.17 10.59
C LEU A 70 -12.74 -3.84 11.08
N GLN A 71 -13.16 -4.40 12.21
CA GLN A 71 -14.44 -4.06 12.83
C GLN A 71 -14.46 -2.60 13.32
N ALA A 72 -13.36 -2.13 13.91
CA ALA A 72 -13.21 -0.74 14.34
C ALA A 72 -13.26 0.26 13.16
N THR A 73 -12.94 -0.18 11.94
CA THR A 73 -13.13 0.63 10.73
C THR A 73 -14.56 0.59 10.17
N GLY A 74 -15.44 -0.22 10.75
CA GLY A 74 -16.84 -0.39 10.36
C GLY A 74 -17.11 -1.58 9.43
N LEU A 75 -16.15 -2.49 9.24
CA LEU A 75 -16.39 -3.71 8.48
C LEU A 75 -17.27 -4.67 9.28
N ASP A 76 -18.39 -5.08 8.69
CA ASP A 76 -19.26 -6.11 9.26
C ASP A 76 -18.51 -7.47 9.34
N PRO A 77 -18.40 -8.08 10.53
CA PRO A 77 -17.80 -9.40 10.71
C PRO A 77 -18.41 -10.48 9.80
N SER A 78 -19.70 -10.38 9.47
CA SER A 78 -20.42 -11.35 8.64
C SER A 78 -19.87 -11.44 7.22
N LEU A 79 -19.20 -10.38 6.74
CA LEU A 79 -18.61 -10.29 5.42
C LEU A 79 -17.22 -10.94 5.33
N ILE A 80 -16.59 -11.22 6.47
CA ILE A 80 -15.22 -11.74 6.56
C ILE A 80 -15.23 -13.25 6.27
N HIS A 81 -14.59 -13.64 5.18
CA HIS A 81 -14.37 -15.03 4.79
C HIS A 81 -12.95 -15.48 5.14
N PRO A 82 -12.73 -16.65 5.78
CA PRO A 82 -11.41 -17.09 6.24
C PRO A 82 -10.31 -17.12 5.16
N GLU A 83 -10.66 -17.49 3.94
CA GLU A 83 -9.71 -17.54 2.82
C GLU A 83 -9.82 -16.31 1.92
N LEU A 84 -11.02 -15.97 1.40
CA LEU A 84 -11.17 -14.87 0.44
C LEU A 84 -10.77 -13.51 1.00
N THR A 85 -11.13 -13.22 2.26
CA THR A 85 -10.76 -11.94 2.89
C THR A 85 -9.27 -11.88 3.14
N TRP A 86 -8.70 -12.93 3.75
CA TRP A 86 -7.30 -12.91 4.16
C TRP A 86 -6.34 -13.05 2.98
N LEU A 87 -6.69 -13.81 1.94
CA LEU A 87 -5.85 -13.99 0.76
C LEU A 87 -6.02 -12.86 -0.26
N LEU A 88 -7.27 -12.50 -0.57
CA LEU A 88 -7.60 -11.66 -1.72
C LEU A 88 -8.19 -10.30 -1.34
N GLY A 89 -8.47 -10.05 -0.05
CA GLY A 89 -9.16 -8.83 0.38
C GLY A 89 -10.60 -8.76 -0.16
N MET A 90 -11.27 -9.91 -0.27
CA MET A 90 -12.65 -9.98 -0.77
C MET A 90 -13.62 -10.37 0.35
N THR A 91 -14.85 -9.89 0.25
CA THR A 91 -15.97 -10.36 1.08
C THR A 91 -16.37 -11.78 0.69
N LYS A 92 -17.19 -12.43 1.51
CA LYS A 92 -17.82 -13.72 1.19
C LYS A 92 -18.57 -13.72 -0.16
N ALA A 93 -19.12 -12.58 -0.56
CA ALA A 93 -19.80 -12.41 -1.85
C ALA A 93 -18.85 -12.16 -3.03
N GLY A 94 -17.53 -12.25 -2.84
CA GLY A 94 -16.53 -12.01 -3.88
C GLY A 94 -16.35 -10.52 -4.25
N ARG A 95 -16.89 -9.59 -3.45
CA ARG A 95 -16.70 -8.15 -3.66
C ARG A 95 -15.40 -7.70 -3.00
N LEU A 96 -14.69 -6.78 -3.64
CA LEU A 96 -13.50 -6.17 -3.04
C LEU A 96 -13.88 -5.33 -1.83
N LEU A 97 -13.07 -5.41 -0.77
CA LEU A 97 -13.14 -4.51 0.37
C LEU A 97 -12.63 -3.11 -0.01
N ASP A 98 -12.93 -2.13 0.85
CA ASP A 98 -12.40 -0.78 0.67
C ASP A 98 -10.86 -0.73 0.77
N PRO A 99 -10.21 0.27 0.14
CA PRO A 99 -8.76 0.39 0.13
C PRO A 99 -8.11 0.39 1.52
N ALA A 100 -8.79 0.95 2.53
CA ALA A 100 -8.30 0.95 3.92
C ALA A 100 -8.23 -0.47 4.51
N HIS A 101 -9.27 -1.29 4.27
CA HIS A 101 -9.31 -2.68 4.74
C HIS A 101 -8.23 -3.53 4.05
N HIS A 102 -8.03 -3.33 2.74
CA HIS A 102 -6.92 -3.96 2.01
C HIS A 102 -5.56 -3.59 2.59
N ALA A 103 -5.36 -2.32 2.91
CA ALA A 103 -4.10 -1.89 3.48
C ALA A 103 -3.79 -2.59 4.81
N ILE A 104 -4.78 -2.69 5.70
CA ILE A 104 -4.65 -3.37 6.99
C ILE A 104 -4.25 -4.84 6.78
N ILE A 105 -4.91 -5.56 5.87
CA ILE A 105 -4.62 -6.97 5.57
C ILE A 105 -3.20 -7.12 4.98
N ARG A 106 -2.78 -6.21 4.10
CA ARG A 106 -1.43 -6.25 3.49
C ARG A 106 -0.33 -5.97 4.52
N ILE A 107 -0.54 -4.99 5.40
CA ILE A 107 0.37 -4.70 6.52
C ILE A 107 0.46 -5.91 7.46
N HIS A 108 -0.66 -6.59 7.74
CA HIS A 108 -0.66 -7.84 8.50
C HIS A 108 0.26 -8.90 7.87
N TRP A 109 0.07 -9.19 6.59
CA TRP A 109 0.90 -10.19 5.90
C TRP A 109 2.38 -9.81 5.84
N ARG A 110 2.68 -8.52 5.67
CA ARG A 110 4.05 -8.01 5.71
C ARG A 110 4.76 -8.40 7.00
N HIS A 111 4.11 -8.19 8.14
CA HIS A 111 4.70 -8.41 9.46
C HIS A 111 4.70 -9.89 9.86
N VAL A 112 3.66 -10.64 9.51
CA VAL A 112 3.67 -12.11 9.67
C VAL A 112 4.81 -12.71 8.88
N TYR A 113 4.98 -12.33 7.61
CA TYR A 113 6.05 -12.85 6.78
C TYR A 113 7.44 -12.45 7.31
N ALA A 114 7.59 -11.21 7.79
CA ALA A 114 8.83 -10.77 8.43
C ALA A 114 9.20 -11.66 9.63
N ALA A 115 8.24 -11.92 10.52
CA ALA A 115 8.45 -12.78 11.68
C ALA A 115 8.76 -14.23 11.28
N MET A 116 8.07 -14.78 10.29
CA MET A 116 8.36 -16.12 9.75
C MET A 116 9.77 -16.25 9.17
N VAL A 117 10.29 -15.18 8.55
CA VAL A 117 11.67 -15.13 8.03
C VAL A 117 12.66 -15.13 9.19
N ARG A 118 12.43 -14.34 10.25
CA ARG A 118 13.29 -14.35 11.45
C ARG A 118 13.33 -15.71 12.14
N VAL A 119 12.18 -16.37 12.28
CA VAL A 119 12.12 -17.74 12.84
C VAL A 119 13.00 -18.70 12.04
N LYS A 120 13.03 -18.57 10.71
CA LYS A 120 13.78 -19.49 9.84
C LYS A 120 15.28 -19.19 9.79
N TYR A 121 15.65 -17.93 9.66
CA TYR A 121 17.04 -17.54 9.39
C TYR A 121 17.79 -17.11 10.64
N ASP A 122 17.10 -16.48 11.59
CA ASP A 122 17.69 -15.93 12.80
C ASP A 122 17.46 -16.87 14.01
N GLY A 123 16.64 -17.91 13.85
CA GLY A 123 16.28 -18.85 14.92
C GLY A 123 15.45 -18.22 16.04
N GLU A 124 14.90 -17.03 15.83
CA GLU A 124 14.09 -16.33 16.84
C GLU A 124 12.77 -17.07 17.12
N ALA A 125 12.35 -17.11 18.38
CA ALA A 125 11.02 -17.60 18.75
C ALA A 125 9.93 -16.66 18.19
N PHE A 126 8.85 -17.24 17.66
CA PHE A 126 7.74 -16.45 17.14
C PHE A 126 6.97 -15.78 18.29
N SER A 127 6.84 -14.45 18.24
CA SER A 127 6.10 -13.67 19.24
C SER A 127 4.89 -12.97 18.62
N SER A 128 3.69 -13.46 18.91
CA SER A 128 2.44 -12.84 18.46
C SER A 128 2.27 -11.41 19.03
N ALA A 129 2.73 -11.16 20.26
CA ALA A 129 2.68 -9.84 20.87
C ALA A 129 3.52 -8.82 20.07
N ARG A 130 4.76 -9.19 19.72
CA ARG A 130 5.64 -8.35 18.90
C ARG A 130 5.01 -8.05 17.54
N VAL A 131 4.46 -9.07 16.86
CA VAL A 131 3.82 -8.88 15.55
C VAL A 131 2.62 -7.95 15.63
N LYS A 132 1.76 -8.07 16.66
CA LYS A 132 0.62 -7.16 16.86
C LYS A 132 1.08 -5.71 17.07
N SER A 133 2.07 -5.47 17.93
CA SER A 133 2.61 -4.13 18.15
C SER A 133 3.28 -3.56 16.89
N ASP A 134 3.96 -4.39 16.09
CA ASP A 134 4.58 -3.95 14.83
C ASP A 134 3.53 -3.57 13.77
N ILE A 135 2.43 -4.33 13.68
CA ILE A 135 1.26 -4.00 12.83
C ILE A 135 0.65 -2.66 13.28
N ALA A 136 0.34 -2.53 14.58
CA ALA A 136 -0.29 -1.33 15.15
C ALA A 136 0.57 -0.07 14.91
N ARG A 137 1.88 -0.17 15.21
CA ARG A 137 2.84 0.93 15.01
C ARG A 137 2.94 1.31 13.53
N THR A 138 3.05 0.32 12.64
CA THR A 138 3.14 0.57 11.20
C THR A 138 1.88 1.24 10.68
N LEU A 139 0.70 0.75 11.07
CA LEU A 139 -0.58 1.34 10.67
C LEU A 139 -0.66 2.80 11.12
N LEU A 140 -0.36 3.08 12.39
CA LEU A 140 -0.36 4.44 12.94
C LEU A 140 0.62 5.36 12.19
N THR A 141 1.86 4.91 11.97
CA THR A 141 2.86 5.66 11.21
C THR A 141 2.38 5.98 9.79
N ARG A 142 1.70 5.05 9.12
CA ARG A 142 1.18 5.26 7.75
C ARG A 142 0.02 6.26 7.74
N ILE A 143 -0.87 6.18 8.72
CA ILE A 143 -1.97 7.14 8.87
C ILE A 143 -1.43 8.55 9.11
N LEU A 144 -0.45 8.70 10.01
CA LEU A 144 0.21 9.98 10.29
C LEU A 144 0.93 10.54 9.06
N ALA A 145 1.66 9.69 8.33
CA ALA A 145 2.33 10.09 7.09
C ALA A 145 1.32 10.56 6.04
N TYR A 146 0.21 9.83 5.85
CA TYR A 146 -0.85 10.21 4.94
C TYR A 146 -1.47 11.56 5.32
N GLN A 147 -1.81 11.77 6.60
CA GLN A 147 -2.33 13.03 7.09
C GLN A 147 -1.35 14.18 6.82
N TYR A 148 -0.05 13.98 7.11
CA TYR A 148 0.98 14.97 6.84
C TYR A 148 1.07 15.33 5.35
N GLU A 149 1.05 14.34 4.46
CA GLU A 149 1.05 14.56 3.00
C GLU A 149 -0.18 15.35 2.53
N ARG A 150 -1.37 15.04 3.06
CA ARG A 150 -2.61 15.76 2.72
C ARG A 150 -2.58 17.21 3.20
N ARG A 151 -2.09 17.47 4.42
CA ARG A 151 -1.89 18.84 4.93
C ARG A 151 -0.90 19.61 4.07
N LEU A 152 0.24 19.02 3.72
CA LEU A 152 1.22 19.65 2.82
C LEU A 152 0.63 19.98 1.46
N CYS A 153 -0.12 19.06 0.86
CA CYS A 153 -0.78 19.28 -0.43
C CYS A 153 -1.77 20.46 -0.34
N PHE A 154 -2.57 20.49 0.72
CA PHE A 154 -3.50 21.57 1.01
C PHE A 154 -2.78 22.93 1.11
N PHE A 155 -1.75 23.04 1.95
CA PHE A 155 -1.00 24.29 2.12
C PHE A 155 -0.37 24.77 0.82
N LYS A 156 0.32 23.88 0.09
CA LYS A 156 0.94 24.23 -1.20
C LYS A 156 -0.08 24.80 -2.18
N ARG A 157 -1.23 24.13 -2.33
CA ARG A 157 -2.27 24.58 -3.27
C ARG A 157 -3.03 25.81 -2.78
N ARG A 158 -3.20 26.01 -1.48
CA ARG A 158 -3.77 27.24 -0.92
C ARG A 158 -2.90 28.47 -1.21
N HIS A 159 -1.58 28.32 -1.25
CA HIS A 159 -0.68 29.42 -1.60
C HIS A 159 -0.58 29.65 -3.12
N SER A 160 -0.76 28.61 -3.94
CA SER A 160 -0.73 28.72 -5.40
C SER A 160 -2.07 29.10 -6.04
N HIS A 161 -3.19 28.81 -5.39
CA HIS A 161 -4.54 29.15 -5.86
C HIS A 161 -5.13 30.24 -4.98
N ALA A 162 -5.83 31.21 -5.59
CA ALA A 162 -6.51 32.28 -4.88
C ALA A 162 -7.52 31.74 -3.84
N GLY A 163 -7.07 31.61 -2.58
CA GLY A 163 -7.86 31.50 -1.34
C GLY A 163 -8.71 30.23 -1.10
N ASN A 164 -9.27 29.62 -2.14
CA ASN A 164 -10.43 28.72 -2.01
C ASN A 164 -10.15 27.25 -2.35
N TYR A 165 -8.88 26.82 -2.30
CA TYR A 165 -8.55 25.42 -2.57
C TYR A 165 -9.14 24.48 -1.49
N ARG A 166 -9.78 23.39 -1.91
CA ARG A 166 -10.25 22.28 -1.06
C ARG A 166 -9.64 20.97 -1.55
N LEU A 167 -9.37 20.06 -0.63
CA LEU A 167 -8.97 18.70 -1.01
C LEU A 167 -10.11 17.98 -1.76
N PRO A 168 -9.78 17.06 -2.68
CA PRO A 168 -10.80 16.32 -3.43
C PRO A 168 -11.56 15.36 -2.52
N GLU A 169 -12.87 15.23 -2.74
CA GLU A 169 -13.75 14.31 -1.98
C GLU A 169 -13.33 12.84 -2.11
N SER A 170 -12.70 12.46 -3.23
CA SER A 170 -12.15 11.13 -3.42
C SER A 170 -11.15 10.76 -2.32
N ALA A 171 -10.35 11.72 -1.84
CA ALA A 171 -9.40 11.50 -0.75
C ALA A 171 -10.10 11.26 0.60
N ALA A 172 -11.24 11.92 0.85
CA ALA A 172 -12.05 11.65 2.04
C ALA A 172 -12.72 10.27 1.98
N ARG A 173 -13.29 9.91 0.82
CA ARG A 173 -13.90 8.58 0.61
C ARG A 173 -12.92 7.43 0.87
N GLN A 174 -11.67 7.57 0.43
CA GLN A 174 -10.65 6.53 0.62
C GLN A 174 -10.34 6.25 2.10
N VAL A 175 -10.40 7.28 2.95
CA VAL A 175 -10.02 7.17 4.37
C VAL A 175 -11.19 7.10 5.34
N GLN A 176 -12.41 7.26 4.84
CA GLN A 176 -13.65 7.18 5.62
C GLN A 176 -13.73 5.94 6.55
N PRO A 177 -13.25 4.74 6.16
CA PRO A 177 -13.23 3.61 7.09
C PRO A 177 -12.41 3.89 8.36
N LEU A 178 -11.32 4.66 8.26
CA LEU A 178 -10.43 4.97 9.38
C LEU A 178 -10.87 6.21 10.17
N GLY A 179 -11.56 7.15 9.54
CA GLY A 179 -11.88 8.43 10.14
C GLY A 179 -12.34 9.49 9.15
N ASP A 180 -12.53 10.71 9.65
CA ASP A 180 -13.04 11.84 8.89
C ASP A 180 -11.91 12.77 8.46
N LEU A 181 -11.68 12.87 7.15
CA LEU A 181 -10.73 13.81 6.57
C LEU A 181 -11.39 15.17 6.37
N ARG A 182 -10.92 16.17 7.11
CA ARG A 182 -11.32 17.56 6.92
C ARG A 182 -10.71 18.11 5.62
N LEU A 183 -11.57 18.40 4.65
CA LEU A 183 -11.14 18.91 3.35
C LEU A 183 -10.61 20.36 3.39
N THR A 184 -10.86 21.06 4.49
CA THR A 184 -10.51 22.47 4.72
C THR A 184 -9.10 22.69 5.27
N ASP A 185 -8.48 21.67 5.86
CA ASP A 185 -7.13 21.77 6.42
C ASP A 185 -6.28 20.51 6.19
N GLY A 186 -6.87 19.44 5.66
CA GLY A 186 -6.23 18.15 5.46
C GLY A 186 -5.98 17.35 6.73
N SER A 187 -6.57 17.73 7.86
CA SER A 187 -6.51 16.97 9.10
C SER A 187 -7.42 15.74 9.04
N LEU A 188 -6.96 14.62 9.60
CA LEU A 188 -7.71 13.37 9.65
C LEU A 188 -8.06 13.09 11.11
N ILE A 189 -9.35 13.02 11.41
CA ILE A 189 -9.85 12.62 12.73
C ILE A 189 -10.08 11.13 12.70
N ILE A 190 -9.19 10.37 13.32
CA ILE A 190 -9.26 8.91 13.36
C ILE A 190 -10.38 8.49 14.31
N LYS A 191 -11.15 7.47 13.94
CA LYS A 191 -12.21 6.92 14.78
C LYS A 191 -11.65 6.46 16.13
N ALA A 192 -12.33 6.82 17.22
CA ALA A 192 -11.93 6.43 18.57
C ALA A 192 -11.80 4.91 18.75
N ALA A 193 -12.64 4.12 18.07
CA ALA A 193 -12.55 2.66 18.08
C ALA A 193 -11.21 2.16 17.51
N VAL A 194 -10.72 2.76 16.43
CA VAL A 194 -9.43 2.38 15.81
C VAL A 194 -8.28 2.73 16.75
N ILE A 195 -8.33 3.92 17.36
CA ILE A 195 -7.33 4.37 18.35
C ILE A 195 -7.27 3.39 19.52
N SER A 196 -8.43 3.03 20.09
CA SER A 196 -8.51 2.11 21.23
C SER A 196 -7.85 0.75 20.93
N VAL A 197 -8.11 0.16 19.76
CA VAL A 197 -7.51 -1.12 19.37
C VAL A 197 -5.99 -1.01 19.18
N ILE A 198 -5.48 0.12 18.67
CA ILE A 198 -4.04 0.39 18.52
C ILE A 198 -3.37 0.55 19.90
N GLU A 199 -3.98 1.32 20.80
CA GLU A 199 -3.44 1.60 22.15
C GLU A 199 -3.35 0.34 23.01
N GLN A 200 -4.28 -0.62 22.84
CA GLN A 200 -4.22 -1.93 23.48
C GLN A 200 -2.93 -2.71 23.18
N GLN A 201 -2.21 -2.38 22.10
CA GLN A 201 -0.92 -3.00 21.76
C GLN A 201 0.30 -2.21 22.29
N GLY A 202 0.08 -1.26 23.21
CA GLY A 202 1.12 -0.42 23.82
C GLY A 202 1.65 0.67 22.90
N VAL A 203 0.91 1.02 21.84
CA VAL A 203 1.29 2.08 20.91
C VAL A 203 0.58 3.37 21.32
N SER A 204 1.33 4.32 21.86
CA SER A 204 0.78 5.62 22.27
C SER A 204 0.30 6.42 21.07
N CYS A 205 -0.97 6.84 21.12
CA CYS A 205 -1.60 7.68 20.11
C CYS A 205 -1.59 9.16 20.48
N SER A 206 -0.87 9.58 21.54
CA SER A 206 -0.82 10.98 22.00
C SER A 206 -0.32 11.96 20.92
N GLN A 207 0.41 11.46 19.92
CA GLN A 207 0.89 12.23 18.77
C GLN A 207 -0.18 12.46 17.68
N LEU A 208 -1.33 11.80 17.75
CA LEU A 208 -2.47 11.98 16.82
C LEU A 208 -3.23 13.29 17.04
N SER A 209 -2.89 14.05 18.09
CA SER A 209 -3.25 15.46 18.22
C SER A 209 -2.07 16.33 17.84
N PRO A 210 -1.99 16.81 16.58
CA PRO A 210 -1.12 17.89 16.25
C PRO A 210 -1.94 19.14 15.95
N SER A 211 -1.95 20.04 16.94
CA SER A 211 -1.47 21.40 16.64
C SER A 211 -0.04 21.28 16.12
N LEU A 212 0.13 20.73 14.91
CA LEU A 212 1.40 20.74 14.20
C LEU A 212 1.77 22.22 14.12
N PRO A 213 2.97 22.62 14.57
CA PRO A 213 3.42 23.98 14.35
C PRO A 213 3.19 24.29 12.88
N SER A 214 2.56 25.44 12.61
CA SER A 214 2.42 25.92 11.25
C SER A 214 3.79 25.75 10.60
N PRO A 215 3.91 25.05 9.45
CA PRO A 215 5.19 24.93 8.75
C PRO A 215 5.75 26.30 8.34
N PHE A 216 4.97 27.38 8.57
CA PHE A 216 5.31 28.78 8.39
C PHE A 216 5.00 29.60 9.65
N SER A 217 5.33 29.11 10.84
CA SER A 217 5.55 30.03 11.97
C SER A 217 6.69 30.95 11.55
N SER A 218 6.33 32.13 11.03
CA SER A 218 7.25 33.17 10.61
C SER A 218 8.08 33.60 11.81
N THR A 219 9.28 33.02 11.96
CA THR A 219 10.39 33.77 12.54
C THR A 219 10.65 34.92 11.58
N THR A 220 9.94 36.03 11.81
CA THR A 220 10.30 37.33 11.27
C THR A 220 11.79 37.50 11.57
N PRO A 221 12.67 37.72 10.57
CA PRO A 221 14.05 38.04 10.86
C PRO A 221 14.02 39.35 11.64
N GLN A 222 14.34 39.30 12.94
CA GLN A 222 14.72 40.50 13.66
C GLN A 222 15.89 41.10 12.89
N SER A 223 15.64 42.25 12.26
CA SER A 223 16.64 43.10 11.64
C SER A 223 17.72 43.41 12.67
N ARG A 224 18.85 42.70 12.59
CA ARG A 224 20.06 43.11 13.30
C ARG A 224 20.63 44.33 12.58
N PRO A 225 20.92 45.43 13.28
CA PRO A 225 21.61 46.56 12.68
C PRO A 225 23.02 46.14 12.26
N PHE A 226 23.39 46.48 11.02
CA PHE A 226 24.74 46.34 10.49
C PHE A 226 25.68 47.26 11.29
N SER A 227 26.57 46.68 12.12
CA SER A 227 27.73 47.38 12.64
C SER A 227 28.96 46.94 11.86
N SER A 228 29.50 47.85 11.06
CA SER A 228 30.75 47.74 10.34
C SER A 228 31.95 47.84 11.28
N SER A 229 32.83 46.84 11.33
CA SER A 229 34.26 47.00 11.66
C SER A 229 35.09 45.71 11.45
N PRO A 230 36.43 45.82 11.33
CA PRO A 230 37.17 45.08 10.31
C PRO A 230 38.02 43.89 10.81
N ARG A 231 38.38 43.05 9.83
CA ARG A 231 39.44 42.01 9.79
C ARG A 231 40.54 42.14 10.87
N ARG A 232 40.72 41.08 11.65
CA ARG A 232 42.04 40.59 12.09
C ARG A 232 42.12 39.07 11.91
N ARG A 233 43.21 38.64 11.26
CA ARG A 233 43.71 37.26 11.25
C ARG A 233 44.40 36.99 12.58
N HIS A 234 44.19 35.82 13.16
CA HIS A 234 45.25 35.05 13.80
C HIS A 234 44.82 33.59 13.92
N ASP A 235 45.74 32.72 13.55
CA ASP A 235 45.72 31.27 13.72
C ASP A 235 45.81 30.91 15.22
N ASP A 236 45.10 29.85 15.64
CA ASP A 236 45.69 28.69 16.33
C ASP A 236 44.63 27.66 16.77
N ALA A 237 45.06 26.41 16.76
CA ALA A 237 44.33 25.20 17.11
C ALA A 237 44.02 25.10 18.62
N ASN A 238 42.88 24.52 19.00
CA ASN A 238 42.78 23.15 19.54
C ASN A 238 41.34 22.82 19.97
N ASN A 239 41.00 21.54 19.82
CA ASN A 239 40.00 20.71 20.50
C ASN A 239 39.03 21.39 21.50
N ASP A 240 37.72 21.34 21.23
CA ASP A 240 36.82 20.72 22.21
C ASP A 240 35.47 20.25 21.64
N ARG A 241 35.01 19.15 22.22
CA ARG A 241 33.77 18.42 21.92
C ARG A 241 32.55 19.25 22.30
N THR A 242 31.56 19.32 21.41
CA THR A 242 30.16 19.40 21.84
C THR A 242 29.25 18.76 20.79
N GLN A 243 28.51 17.75 21.23
CA GLN A 243 27.50 17.05 20.46
C GLN A 243 26.35 18.01 20.12
N GLN A 244 26.19 18.34 18.84
CA GLN A 244 24.91 18.79 18.29
C GLN A 244 24.51 17.78 17.21
N GLY A 245 23.51 16.97 17.55
CA GLY A 245 22.90 15.99 16.67
C GLY A 245 22.13 16.69 15.55
N ASN A 246 22.80 16.95 14.43
CA ASN A 246 22.16 17.26 13.17
C ASN A 246 21.62 15.96 12.56
N ILE A 247 20.31 15.78 12.60
CA ILE A 247 19.61 14.75 11.82
C ILE A 247 19.61 15.20 10.36
N THR A 248 20.65 14.83 9.63
CA THR A 248 20.68 14.90 8.17
C THR A 248 19.91 13.72 7.61
N PHE A 249 18.72 13.98 7.05
CA PHE A 249 18.03 13.01 6.21
C PHE A 249 18.82 12.84 4.90
N SER A 250 19.63 11.78 4.85
CA SER A 250 20.30 11.33 3.63
C SER A 250 19.25 10.98 2.55
N ARG A 251 19.27 11.75 1.45
CA ARG A 251 18.56 11.45 0.21
C ARG A 251 19.30 10.33 -0.53
N GLN A 252 19.02 9.07 -0.19
CA GLN A 252 19.43 7.92 -1.00
C GLN A 252 18.25 6.98 -1.26
N TRP A 253 17.42 7.36 -2.22
CA TRP A 253 16.57 6.48 -3.03
C TRP A 253 16.48 7.21 -4.39
N ILE A 254 16.70 6.65 -5.58
CA ILE A 254 16.11 5.46 -6.19
C ILE A 254 16.92 5.16 -7.48
N VAL A 255 17.48 3.95 -7.62
CA VAL A 255 17.77 3.31 -8.93
C VAL A 255 17.38 1.84 -8.81
N TYR A 256 16.08 1.53 -8.71
CA TYR A 256 15.61 0.13 -8.66
C TYR A 256 14.31 -0.23 -9.42
N PRO A 257 13.58 0.65 -10.15
CA PRO A 257 12.38 0.20 -10.86
C PRO A 257 12.68 -0.64 -12.11
N VAL A 258 13.83 -0.43 -12.79
CA VAL A 258 14.20 -1.17 -14.01
C VAL A 258 14.47 -2.65 -13.70
N HIS A 259 15.09 -2.94 -12.56
CA HIS A 259 15.49 -4.30 -12.22
C HIS A 259 14.29 -5.21 -11.87
N ILE A 260 13.22 -4.64 -11.31
CA ILE A 260 11.99 -5.36 -10.98
C ILE A 260 11.15 -5.63 -12.25
N ALA A 261 11.05 -4.64 -13.15
CA ALA A 261 10.40 -4.83 -14.45
C ALA A 261 11.13 -5.90 -15.29
N PHE A 262 12.47 -5.92 -15.24
CA PHE A 262 13.27 -6.92 -15.94
C PHE A 262 13.10 -8.33 -15.35
N GLN A 263 13.05 -8.47 -14.02
CA GLN A 263 12.79 -9.75 -13.36
C GLN A 263 11.38 -10.29 -13.66
N LEU A 264 10.37 -9.43 -13.69
CA LEU A 264 9.00 -9.82 -14.01
C LEU A 264 8.88 -10.24 -15.49
N CYS A 265 9.52 -9.50 -16.40
CA CYS A 265 9.54 -9.85 -17.83
C CYS A 265 10.28 -11.17 -18.08
N HIS A 266 11.40 -11.41 -17.39
CA HIS A 266 12.16 -12.66 -17.49
C HIS A 266 11.38 -13.86 -16.94
N GLN A 267 10.68 -13.72 -15.80
CA GLN A 267 9.82 -14.78 -15.27
C GLN A 267 8.60 -15.03 -16.16
N TRP A 268 8.07 -14.00 -16.82
CA TRP A 268 6.96 -14.15 -17.76
C TRP A 268 7.39 -14.88 -19.06
N SER A 269 8.60 -14.57 -19.57
CA SER A 269 9.22 -15.25 -20.72
C SER A 269 9.46 -16.74 -20.46
N LEU A 270 9.94 -17.09 -19.26
CA LEU A 270 10.17 -18.50 -18.88
C LEU A 270 8.89 -19.31 -18.69
N LEU A 271 7.77 -18.66 -18.37
CA LEU A 271 6.48 -19.33 -18.16
C LEU A 271 5.66 -19.53 -19.44
N TYR A 272 5.98 -18.82 -20.53
CA TYR A 272 5.21 -18.81 -21.78
C TYR A 272 5.99 -19.27 -23.03
N SER A 273 7.19 -19.85 -22.84
CA SER A 273 8.07 -20.31 -23.92
C SER A 273 7.51 -21.43 -24.80
N HIS A 274 6.35 -22.01 -24.48
CA HIS A 274 5.75 -23.10 -25.24
C HIS A 274 4.60 -22.72 -26.19
N SER A 275 4.13 -21.46 -26.22
CA SER A 275 2.88 -21.14 -26.94
C SER A 275 2.83 -19.85 -27.77
N MET A 276 3.96 -19.24 -28.15
CA MET A 276 3.95 -18.04 -29.01
C MET A 276 4.96 -18.12 -30.17
N PRO A 277 4.59 -17.63 -31.38
CA PRO A 277 5.54 -17.46 -32.48
C PRO A 277 6.58 -16.38 -32.16
N ARG A 278 7.82 -16.62 -32.58
CA ARG A 278 9.01 -15.79 -32.29
C ARG A 278 8.79 -14.33 -32.71
N LEU A 279 8.67 -13.41 -31.74
CA LEU A 279 8.77 -11.98 -31.99
C LEU A 279 10.25 -11.58 -32.12
N LEU A 280 10.56 -10.74 -33.11
CA LEU A 280 11.92 -10.28 -33.42
C LEU A 280 12.47 -9.35 -32.31
N PRO A 281 13.78 -9.45 -31.96
CA PRO A 281 14.41 -8.68 -30.89
C PRO A 281 14.23 -7.16 -30.96
N SER A 282 14.01 -6.61 -32.16
CA SER A 282 13.77 -5.18 -32.40
C SER A 282 12.48 -4.67 -31.74
N THR A 283 11.42 -5.48 -31.69
CA THR A 283 10.14 -5.09 -31.06
C THR A 283 10.21 -5.02 -29.53
N LEU A 284 11.05 -5.85 -28.90
CA LEU A 284 11.26 -5.82 -27.46
C LEU A 284 12.05 -4.58 -27.02
N LEU A 285 13.03 -4.15 -27.80
CA LEU A 285 13.80 -2.93 -27.52
C LEU A 285 12.92 -1.67 -27.64
N SER A 286 12.01 -1.63 -28.63
CA SER A 286 11.05 -0.53 -28.76
C SER A 286 10.05 -0.47 -27.59
N LEU A 287 9.58 -1.62 -27.08
CA LEU A 287 8.70 -1.69 -25.91
C LEU A 287 9.41 -1.25 -24.61
N VAL A 288 10.67 -1.66 -24.42
CA VAL A 288 11.46 -1.23 -23.26
C VAL A 288 11.75 0.28 -23.33
N TRP A 289 12.07 0.81 -24.51
CA TRP A 289 12.30 2.24 -24.70
C TRP A 289 11.03 3.07 -24.47
N LEU A 290 9.86 2.58 -24.93
CA LEU A 290 8.56 3.20 -24.69
C LEU A 290 8.21 3.20 -23.19
N VAL A 291 8.46 2.11 -22.46
CA VAL A 291 8.18 2.04 -21.01
C VAL A 291 9.10 2.98 -20.21
N VAL A 292 10.37 3.11 -20.60
CA VAL A 292 11.34 3.98 -19.91
C VAL A 292 11.08 5.47 -20.19
N THR A 293 10.68 5.84 -21.41
CA THR A 293 10.33 7.24 -21.75
C THR A 293 9.00 7.66 -21.12
N VAL A 294 8.01 6.77 -21.12
CA VAL A 294 6.70 7.00 -20.48
C VAL A 294 6.84 7.13 -18.95
N ASP A 295 7.68 6.33 -18.27
CA ASP A 295 7.92 6.46 -16.82
C ASP A 295 8.74 7.73 -16.47
N GLY A 296 9.62 8.19 -17.37
CA GLY A 296 10.40 9.42 -17.22
C GLY A 296 9.56 10.71 -17.29
N GLU A 297 8.60 10.77 -18.21
CA GLU A 297 7.68 11.92 -18.35
C GLU A 297 6.54 11.89 -17.32
N ILE A 298 5.97 10.72 -17.03
CA ILE A 298 4.92 10.55 -16.00
C ILE A 298 5.43 11.00 -14.63
N ARG A 299 6.69 10.74 -14.28
CA ARG A 299 7.24 11.16 -12.97
C ARG A 299 7.43 12.66 -12.81
N ARG A 300 7.62 13.41 -13.90
CA ARG A 300 7.75 14.88 -13.86
C ARG A 300 6.39 15.57 -13.85
N HIS A 301 5.37 14.96 -14.45
CA HIS A 301 4.01 15.52 -14.50
C HIS A 301 3.09 15.06 -13.35
N CYS A 302 3.22 13.83 -12.84
CA CYS A 302 2.19 13.23 -11.98
C CYS A 302 2.28 13.49 -10.47
N ARG A 303 3.27 14.22 -9.94
CA ARG A 303 3.31 14.50 -8.48
C ARG A 303 2.29 15.55 -8.00
N CYS A 304 1.58 16.22 -8.90
CA CYS A 304 0.49 17.14 -8.54
C CYS A 304 -0.73 17.10 -9.47
N GLN A 305 -0.76 16.26 -10.52
CA GLN A 305 -1.79 16.31 -11.57
C GLN A 305 -2.78 15.14 -11.60
N ALA A 306 -2.71 14.20 -10.66
CA ALA A 306 -3.61 13.04 -10.62
C ALA A 306 -5.12 13.39 -10.51
N ASP A 307 -5.47 14.66 -10.23
CA ASP A 307 -6.87 15.13 -10.14
C ASP A 307 -7.47 15.61 -11.47
N LYS A 308 -6.70 15.74 -12.56
CA LYS A 308 -7.21 16.30 -13.85
C LYS A 308 -7.58 15.26 -14.92
N MET A 309 -7.33 13.96 -14.70
CA MET A 309 -7.47 12.94 -15.74
C MET A 309 -8.61 11.92 -15.53
N MET A 310 -9.66 12.29 -14.78
CA MET A 310 -10.87 11.46 -14.63
C MET A 310 -12.16 12.25 -14.84
N ILE A 311 -12.37 12.84 -16.01
CA ILE A 311 -13.71 12.99 -16.62
C ILE A 311 -13.55 12.96 -18.15
N LEU A 312 -13.85 11.83 -18.78
CA LEU A 312 -14.38 11.80 -20.15
C LEU A 312 -15.70 11.03 -20.10
N PRO A 313 -16.83 11.63 -20.54
CA PRO A 313 -18.10 10.91 -20.58
C PRO A 313 -18.05 9.84 -21.68
N GLY A 314 -18.41 8.61 -21.31
CA GLY A 314 -18.49 7.50 -22.24
C GLY A 314 -19.53 7.75 -23.33
N ARG A 315 -19.11 7.70 -24.59
CA ARG A 315 -20.02 7.52 -25.73
C ARG A 315 -20.61 6.13 -25.67
N HIS A 316 -21.94 6.06 -25.70
CA HIS A 316 -22.69 4.83 -25.94
C HIS A 316 -22.36 4.28 -27.34
N ASN A 317 -21.81 3.07 -27.41
CA ASN A 317 -21.85 2.24 -28.60
C ASN A 317 -22.85 1.10 -28.36
N THR A 318 -23.99 1.20 -29.02
CA THR A 318 -24.99 0.14 -29.18
C THR A 318 -24.38 -1.01 -29.97
N TRP A 319 -24.17 -2.15 -29.32
CA TRP A 319 -23.94 -3.42 -30.00
C TRP A 319 -25.29 -4.08 -30.27
N GLN A 320 -25.72 -4.06 -31.54
CA GLN A 320 -26.83 -4.88 -32.02
C GLN A 320 -26.41 -6.35 -32.01
N ARG A 321 -27.25 -7.21 -31.42
CA ARG A 321 -27.13 -8.67 -31.53
C ARG A 321 -27.55 -9.11 -32.95
N PRO A 322 -26.89 -10.09 -33.57
CA PRO A 322 -27.43 -10.75 -34.75
C PRO A 322 -28.70 -11.53 -34.40
N ASN A 323 -29.68 -11.43 -35.28
CA ASN A 323 -31.00 -12.05 -35.20
C ASN A 323 -30.90 -13.57 -35.03
N ALA A 324 -31.68 -14.09 -34.08
CA ALA A 324 -31.97 -15.51 -33.97
C ALA A 324 -32.86 -15.94 -35.15
N VAL A 325 -32.43 -17.00 -35.84
CA VAL A 325 -33.19 -17.66 -36.90
C VAL A 325 -34.33 -18.46 -36.26
N SER A 326 -35.56 -18.15 -36.64
CA SER A 326 -36.77 -18.90 -36.25
C SER A 326 -36.77 -20.31 -36.88
N PRO A 327 -37.23 -21.36 -36.17
CA PRO A 327 -37.43 -22.67 -36.79
C PRO A 327 -38.64 -22.67 -37.71
N GLN A 328 -38.49 -23.28 -38.89
CA GLN A 328 -39.59 -23.57 -39.82
C GLN A 328 -40.54 -24.65 -39.27
N PRO A 329 -41.83 -24.62 -39.65
CA PRO A 329 -42.81 -25.62 -39.26
C PRO A 329 -42.63 -26.92 -40.06
N GLN A 330 -42.74 -28.05 -39.37
CA GLN A 330 -42.84 -29.37 -39.98
C GLN A 330 -44.18 -29.49 -40.72
N GLY A 331 -44.10 -29.68 -42.03
CA GLY A 331 -45.25 -30.03 -42.85
C GLY A 331 -45.64 -31.48 -42.66
N ASN A 332 -46.89 -31.70 -42.22
CA ASN A 332 -47.63 -32.93 -42.40
C ASN A 332 -47.88 -33.18 -43.89
N GLY A 333 -47.65 -34.41 -44.36
CA GLY A 333 -48.08 -34.89 -45.66
C GLY A 333 -48.25 -36.41 -45.60
N GLY A 334 -49.49 -36.87 -45.46
CA GLY A 334 -49.90 -38.25 -45.68
C GLY A 334 -50.66 -38.39 -47.00
N GLY A 335 -50.77 -39.63 -47.48
CA GLY A 335 -51.56 -40.10 -48.64
C GLY A 335 -50.86 -39.87 -49.97
N ASP A 336 -50.73 -40.82 -50.90
CA ASP A 336 -51.40 -42.12 -51.09
C ASP A 336 -50.43 -43.14 -51.70
#